data_AF-A0A849HV32-F1
#
_entry.id   AF-A0A849HV32-F1
#
_cell.length_a   1.000
_cell.length_b   1.000
_cell.length_c   1.000
_cell.angle_alpha   90.00
_cell.angle_beta   90.00
_cell.angle_gamma   90.00
#
_symmetry.space_group_name_H-M   'P 1'
#
loop_
_entity.id
_entity.type
_entity.pdbx_description
1 polymer ?
#
loop_
_entity_poly.entity_id
_entity_poly.type
_entity_poly.pdbx_seq_one_letter_code
_entity_poly.pdbx_strand_id
1 'polypeptide(L)'
;MSIFKIETGQGENIVLVHGWGCDLRQMQPLVEQLSNRYCVTNIDLPGRGQSSWEPQIHTIHDIADYLLPSLPQEKAVYIGWSLRKKYVCVEYIVTAIEIASF
;
A
#
# COMPACT_ATOMS: atom_id res chain seq x y z
N MET A 1 2.18 12.87 11.26
CA MET A 1 2.90 11.58 11.14
C MET A 1 3.01 11.26 9.67
N SER A 2 4.16 10.79 9.18
CA SER A 2 4.32 10.47 7.75
C SER A 2 4.43 8.97 7.55
N ILE A 3 3.47 8.41 6.81
CA ILE A 3 3.67 7.13 6.14
C ILE A 3 4.79 7.33 5.11
N PHE A 4 5.80 6.46 5.14
CA PHE A 4 6.87 6.53 4.16
C PHE A 4 6.34 5.96 2.85
N LYS A 5 6.53 6.70 1.77
CA LYS A 5 6.07 6.32 0.45
C LYS A 5 7.06 6.77 -0.61
N ILE A 6 7.08 6.03 -1.71
CA ILE A 6 7.80 6.37 -2.92
C ILE A 6 6.79 6.43 -4.05
N GLU A 7 6.77 7.55 -4.76
CA GLU A 7 5.92 7.76 -5.93
C GLU A 7 6.78 7.71 -7.19
N THR A 8 6.37 6.94 -8.19
CA THR A 8 7.15 6.73 -9.43
C THR A 8 6.22 6.59 -10.63
N GLY A 9 6.59 7.25 -11.73
CA GLY A 9 5.77 7.26 -12.95
C GLY A 9 4.76 8.39 -12.98
N GLN A 10 3.84 8.31 -13.94
CA GLN A 10 2.77 9.28 -14.21
C GLN A 10 1.57 8.54 -14.81
N GLY A 11 0.38 9.14 -14.75
CA GLY A 11 -0.86 8.55 -15.28
C GLY A 11 -1.86 8.23 -14.18
N GLU A 12 -2.72 7.24 -14.40
CA GLU A 12 -3.70 6.80 -13.39
C GLU A 12 -2.99 6.26 -12.13
N ASN A 13 -3.59 6.48 -10.96
CA ASN A 13 -2.96 6.13 -9.70
C ASN A 13 -3.07 4.63 -9.40
N ILE A 14 -1.96 4.03 -9.01
CA ILE A 14 -1.89 2.69 -8.42
C ILE A 14 -1.21 2.78 -7.06
N VAL A 15 -1.82 2.22 -6.03
CA VAL A 15 -1.22 2.10 -4.70
C VAL A 15 -0.80 0.66 -4.46
N LEU A 16 0.46 0.45 -4.07
CA LEU A 16 1.00 -0.86 -3.74
C LEU A 16 1.05 -1.04 -2.21
N VAL A 17 0.40 -2.10 -1.72
CA VAL A 17 0.31 -2.42 -0.29
C VAL A 17 0.95 -3.78 -0.02
N HIS A 18 2.07 -3.79 0.70
CA HIS A 18 2.79 -5.03 1.02
C HIS A 18 2.10 -5.83 2.14
N GLY A 19 2.43 -7.12 2.23
CA GLY A 19 1.96 -8.01 3.29
C GLY A 19 2.60 -7.78 4.66
N TRP A 20 2.00 -8.34 5.71
CA TRP A 20 2.51 -8.24 7.08
C TRP A 20 3.89 -8.92 7.23
N GLY A 21 4.84 -8.23 7.85
CA GLY A 21 6.22 -8.70 7.99
C GLY A 21 7.14 -8.34 6.82
N CYS A 22 6.62 -7.62 5.82
CA CYS A 22 7.38 -7.03 4.72
C CYS A 22 7.44 -5.49 4.85
N ASP A 23 8.00 -4.85 3.83
CA ASP A 23 8.01 -3.41 3.61
C ASP A 23 7.83 -3.11 2.11
N LEU A 24 7.96 -1.85 1.69
CA LEU A 24 7.77 -1.45 0.31
C LEU A 24 8.76 -2.06 -0.68
N ARG A 25 9.93 -2.56 -0.24
CA ARG A 25 10.97 -3.10 -1.13
C ARG A 25 10.50 -4.38 -1.82
N GLN A 26 9.64 -5.15 -1.16
CA GLN A 26 9.06 -6.37 -1.71
C GLN A 26 8.11 -6.07 -2.88
N MET A 27 7.61 -4.84 -3.00
CA MET A 27 6.74 -4.40 -4.09
C MET A 27 7.54 -3.82 -5.27
N GLN A 28 8.85 -3.66 -5.15
CA GLN A 28 9.70 -3.03 -6.17
C GLN A 28 9.56 -3.63 -7.58
N PRO A 29 9.46 -4.97 -7.77
CA PRO A 29 9.24 -5.54 -9.10
C PRO A 29 7.94 -5.06 -9.76
N LEU A 30 6.89 -4.80 -8.97
CA LEU A 30 5.63 -4.25 -9.49
C LEU A 30 5.77 -2.77 -9.82
N VAL A 31 6.54 -2.00 -9.04
CA VAL A 31 6.86 -0.60 -9.36
C VAL A 31 7.52 -0.51 -10.72
N GLU A 32 8.54 -1.33 -10.97
CA GLU A 32 9.29 -1.35 -12.25
C GLU A 32 8.40 -1.68 -13.45
N GLN A 33 7.44 -2.60 -13.29
CA GLN A 33 6.53 -3.00 -14.36
C GLN A 33 5.43 -1.95 -14.63
N LEU A 34 4.90 -1.30 -13.59
CA LEU A 34 3.71 -0.46 -13.69
C LEU A 34 4.03 1.02 -13.92
N SER A 35 5.16 1.52 -13.40
CA SER A 35 5.52 2.94 -13.45
C SER A 35 5.75 3.52 -14.85
N ASN A 36 5.87 2.66 -15.87
CA ASN A 36 5.92 3.10 -17.27
C ASN A 36 4.59 3.66 -17.79
N ARG A 37 3.46 3.38 -17.12
CA ARG A 37 2.10 3.77 -17.55
C ARG A 37 1.23 4.38 -16.46
N TYR A 38 1.58 4.16 -15.20
CA TYR A 38 0.79 4.55 -14.04
C TYR A 38 1.62 5.40 -13.08
N CYS A 39 0.94 6.23 -12.30
CA CYS A 39 1.53 6.86 -11.12
C CYS A 39 1.47 5.85 -9.98
N VAL A 40 2.61 5.24 -9.63
CA VAL A 40 2.66 4.18 -8.62
C VAL A 40 3.09 4.76 -7.28
N THR A 41 2.21 4.70 -6.30
CA THR A 41 2.48 5.01 -4.89
C THR A 41 2.80 3.71 -4.14
N ASN A 42 4.06 3.49 -3.80
CA ASN A 42 4.52 2.35 -3.01
C ASN A 42 4.73 2.76 -1.55
N ILE A 43 4.03 2.13 -0.61
CA ILE A 43 3.97 2.58 0.79
C ILE A 43 4.56 1.56 1.76
N ASP A 44 5.12 2.04 2.87
CA ASP A 44 5.34 1.23 4.06
C ASP A 44 4.11 1.28 4.98
N LEU A 45 3.65 0.12 5.44
CA LEU A 45 2.61 0.05 6.48
C LEU A 45 3.16 0.57 7.82
N PRO A 46 2.28 1.04 8.74
CA PRO A 46 2.70 1.41 10.09
C PRO A 46 3.58 0.36 10.77
N GLY A 47 4.70 0.81 11.35
CA GLY A 47 5.70 -0.03 12.01
C GLY A 47 6.53 -0.91 11.07
N ARG A 48 6.57 -0.61 9.76
CA ARG A 48 7.33 -1.35 8.75
C ARG A 48 8.25 -0.41 8.00
N GLY A 49 9.36 -0.94 7.51
CA GLY A 49 10.36 -0.16 6.77
C GLY A 49 10.74 1.13 7.51
N GLN A 50 10.41 2.26 6.90
CA GLN A 50 10.67 3.61 7.43
C GLN A 50 9.45 4.26 8.11
N SER A 51 8.33 3.56 8.21
CA SER A 51 7.13 4.01 8.90
C SER A 51 7.11 3.62 10.37
N SER A 52 6.90 4.61 11.24
CA SER A 52 6.71 4.42 12.69
C SER A 52 5.47 3.61 13.03
N TRP A 53 5.49 2.89 14.16
CA TRP A 53 4.28 2.28 14.74
C TRP A 53 3.66 3.22 15.76
N GLU A 54 2.34 3.41 15.69
CA GLU A 54 1.61 4.25 16.63
C GLU A 54 0.92 3.41 17.72
N PRO A 55 1.07 3.76 19.01
CA PRO A 55 0.43 3.04 20.11
C PRO A 55 -1.10 2.97 20.04
N GLN A 56 -1.74 3.89 19.33
CA GLN A 56 -3.18 3.97 19.13
C GLN A 56 -3.70 2.98 18.07
N ILE A 57 -2.80 2.31 17.34
CA ILE A 57 -3.18 1.27 16.38
C ILE A 57 -3.47 -0.03 17.14
N HIS A 58 -4.74 -0.42 17.17
CA HIS A 58 -5.21 -1.64 17.81
C HIS A 58 -5.83 -2.63 16.83
N THR A 59 -6.31 -2.13 15.69
CA THR A 59 -7.06 -2.87 14.68
C THR A 59 -6.54 -2.59 13.27
N ILE A 60 -7.00 -3.39 12.31
CA ILE A 60 -6.72 -3.15 10.89
C ILE A 60 -7.41 -1.89 10.36
N HIS A 61 -8.53 -1.48 10.97
CA HIS A 61 -9.22 -0.24 10.62
C HIS A 61 -8.39 0.97 11.00
N ASP A 62 -7.76 0.94 12.18
CA ASP A 62 -6.85 2.01 12.59
C ASP A 62 -5.69 2.14 11.58
N ILE A 63 -5.11 1.02 11.13
CA ILE A 63 -4.10 1.05 10.07
C ILE A 63 -4.62 1.77 8.83
N ALA A 64 -5.83 1.45 8.35
CA ALA A 64 -6.42 2.12 7.20
C ALA A 64 -6.58 3.63 7.43
N ASP A 65 -7.10 4.03 8.60
CA ASP A 65 -7.28 5.44 8.97
C ASP A 65 -5.95 6.21 8.99
N TYR A 66 -4.87 5.56 9.44
CA TYR A 66 -3.53 6.15 9.40
C TYR A 66 -2.94 6.24 7.97
N LEU A 67 -3.34 5.35 7.06
CA LEU A 67 -2.88 5.36 5.67
C LEU A 67 -3.61 6.42 4.84
N LEU A 68 -4.94 6.54 5.00
CA LEU A 68 -5.81 7.38 4.16
C LEU A 68 -5.25 8.78 3.85
N PRO A 69 -4.71 9.55 4.82
CA PRO A 69 -4.19 10.89 4.54
C PRO A 69 -2.95 10.91 3.62
N SER A 70 -2.23 9.79 3.50
CA SER A 70 -1.01 9.67 2.67
C SER A 70 -1.27 9.08 1.29
N LEU A 71 -2.49 8.58 1.04
CA LEU A 71 -2.91 7.98 -0.21
C LEU A 71 -3.37 9.04 -1.23
N PRO A 72 -3.36 8.72 -2.54
CA PRO A 72 -3.94 9.59 -3.55
C PRO A 72 -5.38 9.97 -3.20
N GLN A 73 -5.71 11.26 -3.29
CA GLN A 73 -7.07 11.77 -3.05
C GLN A 73 -7.98 11.59 -4.27
N GLU A 74 -7.37 11.36 -5.44
CA GLU A 74 -8.05 10.99 -6.67
C GLU A 74 -8.27 9.47 -6.73
N LYS A 75 -9.07 9.02 -7.71
CA LYS A 75 -9.30 7.59 -7.95
C LYS A 75 -7.97 6.86 -8.11
N ALA A 76 -7.83 5.75 -7.38
CA ALA A 76 -6.66 4.89 -7.44
C ALA A 76 -7.08 3.41 -7.44
N VAL A 77 -6.27 2.58 -8.09
CA VAL A 77 -6.36 1.12 -7.98
C VAL A 77 -5.41 0.65 -6.89
N TYR A 78 -5.89 -0.17 -5.97
CA TYR A 78 -5.09 -0.72 -4.89
C TYR A 78 -4.66 -2.16 -5.24
N ILE A 79 -3.36 -2.43 -5.18
CA ILE A 79 -2.80 -3.76 -5.39
C ILE A 79 -2.06 -4.14 -4.13
N GLY A 80 -2.47 -5.24 -3.50
CA GLY A 80 -1.80 -5.71 -2.31
C GLY A 80 -1.87 -7.22 -2.17
N TRP A 81 -1.04 -7.72 -1.27
CA TRP A 81 -1.02 -9.13 -0.90
C TRP A 81 -0.90 -9.25 0.62
N SER A 82 -1.44 -10.32 1.18
CA SER A 82 -1.41 -10.55 2.63
C SER A 82 -0.83 -11.93 2.93
N LEU A 83 0.00 -12.00 3.96
CA LEU A 83 0.47 -13.25 4.55
C LEU A 83 -0.31 -13.50 5.85
N ARG A 84 -1.11 -14.57 5.90
CA ARG A 84 -1.59 -15.15 7.17
C ARG A 84 -0.62 -16.25 7.61
N LYS A 85 -0.37 -16.34 8.92
CA LYS A 85 0.69 -17.12 9.60
C LYS A 85 0.70 -18.66 9.40
N LYS A 86 -0.01 -19.22 8.42
CA LYS A 86 -0.06 -20.68 8.19
C LYS A 86 0.06 -21.18 6.75
N TYR A 87 -0.05 -20.33 5.73
CA TYR A 87 0.10 -20.76 4.34
C TYR A 87 0.77 -19.63 3.55
N VAL A 88 1.81 -19.96 2.78
CA VAL A 88 2.27 -19.09 1.70
C VAL A 88 1.17 -19.15 0.64
N CYS A 89 0.18 -18.26 0.75
CA CYS A 89 -0.77 -18.02 -0.32
C CYS A 89 -0.18 -16.90 -1.18
N VAL A 90 0.29 -17.26 -2.36
CA VAL A 90 0.45 -16.27 -3.44
C VAL A 90 -0.95 -16.06 -4.00
N GLU A 91 -1.75 -15.24 -3.32
CA GLU A 91 -2.98 -14.70 -3.89
C GLU A 91 -2.69 -13.28 -4.38
N TYR A 92 -2.67 -13.11 -5.70
CA TYR A 92 -2.75 -11.80 -6.33
C TYR A 92 -4.17 -11.28 -6.13
N ILE A 93 -4.41 -10.58 -5.03
CA ILE A 93 -5.67 -9.87 -4.83
C ILE A 93 -5.53 -8.50 -5.50
N VAL A 94 -5.93 -8.44 -6.78
CA VAL A 94 -6.22 -7.17 -7.44
C VAL A 94 -7.62 -6.75 -6.98
N THR A 95 -7.73 -6.23 -5.76
CA THR A 95 -8.97 -5.53 -5.36
C THR A 95 -8.83 -4.08 -5.78
N ALA A 96 -9.35 -3.74 -6.96
CA ALA A 96 -9.64 -2.35 -7.29
C ALA A 96 -10.72 -1.84 -6.33
N ILE A 97 -10.30 -1.33 -5.17
CA ILE A 97 -11.17 -0.56 -4.30
C ILE A 97 -11.28 0.82 -4.93
N GLU A 98 -12.35 1.08 -5.67
CA GLU A 98 -12.81 2.46 -5.88
C GLU A 98 -13.21 2.99 -4.50
N ILE A 99 -12.30 3.74 -3.85
CA ILE A 99 -12.70 4.60 -2.75
C ILE A 99 -13.47 5.74 -3.40
N ALA A 100 -14.77 5.53 -3.61
CA ALA A 100 -15.69 6.59 -3.96
C ALA A 100 -15.61 7.63 -2.85
N SER A 101 -15.27 8.86 -3.24
CA SER A 101 -15.23 10.04 -2.38
C SER A 101 -16.49 10.11 -1.53
N PHE A 102 -16.34 10.14 -0.20
CA PHE A 102 -17.38 10.65 0.69
C PHE A 102 -17.39 12.18 0.63
#